data_AF-A0A6A7KZG9-F1
#
_entry.id   AF-A0A6A7KZG9-F1
#
_cell.length_a   1.000
_cell.length_b   1.000
_cell.length_c   1.000
_cell.angle_alpha   90.00
_cell.angle_beta   90.00
_cell.angle_gamma   90.00
#
_symmetry.space_group_name_H-M   'P 1'
#
loop_
_entity.id
_entity.type
_entity.pdbx_description
1 polymer ?
#
loop_
_entity_poly.entity_id
_entity_poly.type
_entity_poly.pdbx_seq_one_letter_code
_entity_poly.pdbx_strand_id
1 'polypeptide(L)'
;MPKTFSIRDDCLVWESAMAASHYELDNLTVFVDNNKLQTDGFTADIMSPNPVAEKWKAFAFVGETVKGKGVASLEERVDSHSLSKPLTEAETERLLGEVEGR
;
A
#
# COMPACT_ATOMS: atom_id res chain seq x y z
N MET A 1 6.87 -5.99 -16.09
CA MET A 1 5.42 -6.01 -15.82
C MET A 1 5.24 -5.97 -14.32
N PRO A 2 4.64 -4.92 -13.75
CA PRO A 2 4.34 -4.88 -12.32
C PRO A 2 3.35 -6.01 -11.99
N LYS A 3 3.59 -6.69 -10.87
CA LYS A 3 2.70 -7.73 -10.37
C LYS A 3 1.69 -7.07 -9.42
N THR A 4 0.43 -7.01 -9.84
CA THR A 4 -0.66 -6.43 -9.05
C THR A 4 -1.29 -7.51 -8.17
N PHE A 5 -1.40 -7.24 -6.86
CA PHE A 5 -2.09 -8.10 -5.90
C PHE A 5 -3.22 -7.32 -5.20
N SER A 6 -4.32 -8.00 -4.92
CA SER A 6 -5.45 -7.48 -4.12
C SER A 6 -5.46 -8.15 -2.75
N ILE A 7 -5.76 -7.38 -1.71
CA ILE A 7 -5.46 -7.72 -0.32
C ILE A 7 -6.73 -8.00 0.49
N ARG A 8 -6.67 -9.02 1.37
CA ARG A 8 -7.69 -9.41 2.38
C ARG A 8 -7.10 -9.36 3.79
N ASP A 9 -7.91 -9.43 4.83
CA ASP A 9 -7.50 -9.34 6.24
C ASP A 9 -6.74 -10.57 6.80
N ASP A 10 -6.12 -11.37 5.93
CA ASP A 10 -5.49 -12.64 6.28
C ASP A 10 -4.04 -12.46 6.78
N CYS A 11 -3.60 -13.30 7.73
CA CYS A 11 -2.23 -13.25 8.26
C CYS A 11 -1.13 -13.29 7.17
N LEU A 12 -1.38 -14.03 6.08
CA LEU A 12 -0.45 -14.16 4.95
C LEU A 12 -0.14 -12.82 4.27
N VAL A 13 -1.06 -11.86 4.32
CA VAL A 13 -0.83 -10.52 3.75
C VAL A 13 0.25 -9.79 4.53
N TRP A 14 0.18 -9.83 5.85
CA TRP A 14 1.14 -9.16 6.72
C TRP A 14 2.50 -9.85 6.68
N GLU A 15 2.53 -11.18 6.58
CA GLU A 15 3.77 -11.94 6.33
C GLU A 15 4.41 -11.55 4.99
N SER A 16 3.60 -11.42 3.93
CA SER A 16 4.07 -11.01 2.61
C SER A 16 4.56 -9.57 2.60
N ALA A 17 3.89 -8.66 3.30
CA ALA A 17 4.31 -7.27 3.45
C ALA A 17 5.65 -7.19 4.20
N MET A 18 5.79 -7.91 5.30
CA MET A 18 7.05 -8.00 6.04
C MET A 18 8.20 -8.56 5.20
N ALA A 19 7.94 -9.61 4.42
CA ALA A 19 8.92 -10.18 3.50
C ALA A 19 9.30 -9.19 2.38
N ALA A 20 8.33 -8.47 1.81
CA ALA A 20 8.58 -7.50 0.75
C ALA A 20 9.54 -6.39 1.21
N SER A 21 9.35 -5.90 2.44
CA SER A 21 10.21 -4.87 3.02
C SER A 21 11.58 -5.43 3.41
N HIS A 22 11.63 -6.65 3.95
CA HIS A 22 12.89 -7.33 4.27
C HIS A 22 13.77 -7.58 3.03
N TYR A 23 13.15 -7.89 1.89
CA TYR A 23 13.84 -8.12 0.62
C TYR A 23 13.92 -6.87 -0.27
N GLU A 24 13.57 -5.70 0.26
CA GLU A 24 13.65 -4.41 -0.45
C GLU A 24 12.99 -4.46 -1.84
N LEU A 25 11.78 -5.05 -1.93
CA LEU A 25 11.04 -5.19 -3.18
C LEU A 25 10.43 -3.86 -3.62
N ASP A 26 11.29 -2.95 -4.07
CA ASP A 26 10.96 -1.62 -4.57
C ASP A 26 10.08 -1.64 -5.84
N ASN A 27 10.05 -2.77 -6.55
CA ASN A 27 9.24 -3.01 -7.74
C ASN A 27 7.83 -3.55 -7.47
N LEU A 28 7.42 -3.66 -6.20
CA LEU A 28 6.11 -4.12 -5.78
C LEU A 28 5.17 -2.95 -5.48
N THR A 29 4.02 -2.91 -6.17
CA THR A 29 2.95 -1.94 -5.89
C THR A 29 1.73 -2.67 -5.33
N VAL A 30 1.23 -2.17 -4.22
CA VAL A 30 0.09 -2.75 -3.50
C VAL A 30 -1.13 -1.85 -3.62
N PHE A 31 -2.28 -2.45 -3.95
CA PHE A 31 -3.56 -1.78 -3.90
C PHE A 31 -4.43 -2.39 -2.81
N VAL A 32 -4.99 -1.52 -1.97
CA VAL A 32 -5.94 -1.91 -0.93
C VAL A 32 -7.30 -1.35 -1.26
N ASP A 33 -8.25 -2.23 -1.60
CA ASP A 33 -9.64 -1.81 -1.79
C ASP A 33 -10.30 -1.59 -0.43
N ASN A 34 -10.42 -0.33 -0.04
CA ASN A 34 -11.00 0.06 1.24
C ASN A 34 -12.49 0.45 1.10
N ASN A 35 -13.29 -0.41 0.46
CA ASN A 35 -14.72 -0.19 0.19
C ASN A 35 -15.66 -0.35 1.41
N LYS A 36 -15.10 -0.72 2.58
CA LYS A 36 -15.80 -0.89 3.88
C LYS A 36 -16.74 -2.10 3.99
N LEU A 37 -16.76 -2.99 3.01
CA LEU A 37 -17.60 -4.18 2.99
C LEU A 37 -16.76 -5.47 3.01
N GLN A 38 -17.32 -6.49 3.64
CA GLN A 38 -16.86 -7.88 3.58
C GLN A 38 -18.06 -8.81 3.39
N THR A 39 -17.81 -10.12 3.28
CA THR A 39 -18.86 -11.12 3.04
C THR A 39 -20.05 -11.00 4.00
N ASP A 40 -19.78 -10.80 5.29
CA ASP A 40 -20.80 -10.80 6.34
C ASP A 40 -21.32 -9.40 6.72
N GLY A 41 -20.93 -8.35 6.00
CA GLY A 41 -21.42 -6.99 6.23
C GLY A 41 -20.33 -5.92 6.22
N PHE A 42 -20.56 -4.83 6.96
CA PHE A 42 -19.56 -3.75 7.05
C PHE A 42 -18.34 -4.20 7.85
N THR A 43 -17.15 -3.80 7.40
CA THR A 43 -15.91 -4.13 8.11
C THR A 43 -15.85 -3.49 9.49
N ALA A 44 -16.52 -2.36 9.71
CA ALA A 44 -16.62 -1.76 11.04
C ALA A 44 -17.36 -2.65 12.06
N ASP A 45 -18.37 -3.41 11.62
CA ASP A 45 -19.24 -4.19 12.50
C ASP A 45 -18.70 -5.61 12.76
N ILE A 46 -17.97 -6.16 11.79
CA ILE A 46 -17.43 -7.53 11.87
C ILE A 46 -15.98 -7.53 12.38
N MET A 47 -15.05 -6.91 11.63
CA MET A 47 -13.65 -6.79 12.01
C MET A 47 -12.99 -5.66 11.23
N SER A 48 -12.66 -4.55 11.92
CA SER A 48 -12.21 -3.35 11.23
C SER A 48 -10.70 -3.38 10.97
N PRO A 49 -10.25 -3.18 9.71
CA PRO A 49 -8.83 -3.06 9.42
C PRO A 49 -8.27 -1.65 9.68
N ASN A 50 -9.10 -0.67 10.05
CA ASN A 50 -8.65 0.71 10.24
C ASN A 50 -7.75 0.87 11.49
N PRO A 51 -6.79 1.83 11.48
CA PRO A 51 -6.39 2.66 10.34
C PRO A 51 -5.51 1.88 9.34
N VAL A 52 -5.96 1.78 8.08
CA VAL A 52 -5.30 0.96 7.05
C VAL A 52 -3.92 1.53 6.71
N ALA A 53 -3.81 2.83 6.44
CA ALA A 53 -2.55 3.48 6.04
C ALA A 53 -1.44 3.29 7.09
N GLU A 54 -1.75 3.46 8.37
CA GLU A 54 -0.77 3.29 9.46
C GLU A 54 -0.26 1.85 9.57
N LYS A 55 -1.12 0.85 9.33
CA LYS A 55 -0.68 -0.55 9.31
C LYS A 55 0.32 -0.80 8.19
N TRP A 56 0.06 -0.30 6.98
CA TRP A 56 0.99 -0.42 5.86
C TRP A 56 2.30 0.30 6.12
N LYS A 57 2.22 1.50 6.71
CA LYS A 57 3.39 2.28 7.12
C LYS A 57 4.27 1.52 8.13
N ALA A 58 3.67 0.78 9.07
CA ALA A 58 4.41 -0.05 10.02
C ALA A 58 5.24 -1.16 9.36
N PHE A 59 4.90 -1.57 8.14
CA PHE A 59 5.66 -2.49 7.31
C PHE A 59 6.54 -1.77 6.27
N ALA A 60 6.88 -0.49 6.45
CA ALA A 60 7.72 0.29 5.53
C ALA A 60 7.14 0.45 4.10
N PHE A 61 5.83 0.36 3.93
CA PHE A 61 5.17 0.76 2.69
C PHE A 61 4.84 2.24 2.71
N VAL A 62 5.19 2.92 1.62
CA VAL A 62 4.77 4.29 1.35
C VAL A 62 3.57 4.25 0.42
N GLY A 63 2.55 5.04 0.73
CA GLY A 63 1.38 5.15 -0.13
C GLY A 63 0.39 6.19 0.35
N GLU A 64 -0.60 6.45 -0.48
CA GLU A 64 -1.63 7.46 -0.24
C GLU A 64 -3.02 6.85 -0.35
N THR A 65 -3.98 7.39 0.40
CA THR A 65 -5.38 7.02 0.27
C THR A 65 -6.03 7.83 -0.82
N VAL A 66 -6.65 7.14 -1.78
CA VAL A 66 -7.20 7.76 -2.99
C VAL A 66 -8.69 7.47 -3.10
N LYS A 67 -9.48 8.44 -3.57
CA LYS A 67 -10.89 8.21 -3.90
C LYS A 67 -10.96 7.43 -5.22
N GLY A 68 -11.41 6.18 -5.16
CA GLY A 68 -11.62 5.36 -6.36
C GLY A 68 -12.61 6.02 -7.34
N LYS A 69 -12.17 6.23 -8.59
CA LYS A 69 -12.99 6.75 -9.70
C LYS A 69 -12.89 5.85 -10.96
N GLY A 70 -12.55 4.58 -10.78
CA GLY A 70 -12.30 3.62 -11.86
C GLY A 70 -10.82 3.47 -12.22
N VAL A 71 -10.50 2.47 -13.05
CA VAL A 71 -9.13 2.03 -13.35
C VAL A 71 -8.28 3.14 -13.96
N ALA A 72 -8.84 3.95 -14.85
CA ALA A 72 -8.11 5.06 -15.49
C ALA A 72 -7.54 6.08 -14.47
N SER A 73 -8.21 6.28 -13.33
CA SER A 73 -7.71 7.18 -12.28
C SER A 73 -6.52 6.62 -11.50
N LEU A 74 -6.25 5.32 -11.63
CA LEU A 74 -5.16 4.62 -10.96
C LEU A 74 -3.92 4.51 -11.85
N GLU A 75 -4.08 4.43 -13.17
CA GLU A 75 -2.97 4.31 -14.13
C GLU A 75 -1.93 5.43 -13.95
N GLU A 76 -2.38 6.68 -13.89
CA GLU A 76 -1.51 7.85 -13.66
C GLU A 76 -0.73 7.78 -12.33
N ARG A 77 -1.32 7.16 -11.30
CA ARG A 77 -0.71 7.04 -9.95
C ARG A 77 0.27 5.88 -9.85
N VAL A 78 0.10 4.84 -10.65
CA VAL A 78 1.10 3.77 -10.76
C VAL A 78 2.35 4.33 -11.39
N ASP A 79 2.20 5.11 -12.46
CA ASP A 79 3.35 5.69 -13.16
C ASP A 79 4.17 6.59 -12.23
N SER A 80 3.52 7.37 -11.35
CA SER A 80 4.22 8.21 -10.38
C SER A 80 5.02 7.44 -9.31
N HIS A 81 4.62 6.20 -9.01
CA HIS A 81 5.31 5.33 -8.05
C HIS A 81 6.16 4.25 -8.75
N SER A 82 6.09 4.17 -10.08
CA SER A 82 6.88 3.23 -10.86
C SER A 82 8.32 3.71 -10.94
N LEU A 83 9.27 2.86 -10.54
CA LEU A 83 10.72 3.07 -10.63
C LEU A 83 11.25 3.32 -12.06
N SER A 84 10.38 3.46 -13.07
CA SER A 84 10.77 3.96 -14.39
C SER A 84 11.39 5.36 -14.30
N LYS A 85 11.02 6.13 -13.27
CA LYS A 85 11.82 7.23 -12.74
C LYS A 85 12.30 6.83 -11.34
N PRO A 86 13.61 6.70 -11.11
CA PRO A 86 14.11 6.62 -9.74
C PRO A 86 13.63 7.87 -8.99
N LEU A 87 13.12 7.66 -7.77
CA LEU A 87 12.84 8.75 -6.85
C LEU A 87 14.08 9.62 -6.74
N THR A 88 13.89 10.93 -6.73
CA THR A 88 15.00 11.83 -6.42
C THR A 88 15.50 11.55 -5.01
N GLU A 89 16.75 11.93 -4.73
CA GLU A 89 17.35 11.76 -3.41
C GLU A 89 16.51 12.48 -2.33
N ALA A 90 15.95 13.64 -2.66
CA ALA A 90 15.04 14.39 -1.78
C ALA A 90 13.69 13.68 -1.53
N GLU A 91 13.13 13.01 -2.54
CA GLU A 91 11.90 12.23 -2.36
C GLU A 91 12.18 10.96 -1.55
N THR A 92 13.32 10.31 -1.80
CA THR A 92 13.78 9.15 -1.04
C THR A 92 14.00 9.51 0.42
N GLU A 93 14.73 10.59 0.71
CA GLU A 93 14.97 11.08 2.08
C GLU A 93 13.67 11.50 2.77
N ARG A 94 12.74 12.16 2.06
CA ARG A 94 11.44 12.52 2.62
C ARG A 94 10.66 11.27 3.01
N LEU A 95 10.59 10.28 2.11
CA LEU A 95 9.81 9.06 2.33
C LEU A 95 10.45 8.15 3.39
N LEU A 96 11.77 8.03 3.38
CA LEU A 96 12.53 7.39 4.44
C LEU A 96 12.28 8.10 5.77
N GLY A 97 12.34 9.44 5.83
CA GLY A 97 12.02 10.20 7.03
C GLY A 97 10.57 10.01 7.51
N GLU A 98 9.60 9.85 6.59
CA GLU A 98 8.22 9.53 6.93
C GLU A 98 8.11 8.13 7.58
N VAL A 99 8.91 7.14 7.13
CA VAL A 99 8.93 5.76 7.66
C VAL A 99 9.80 5.61 8.92
N GLU A 100 10.96 6.27 8.97
CA GLU A 100 11.96 6.23 10.04
C GLU A 100 11.61 7.14 11.22
N GLY A 101 10.66 8.06 11.05
CA GLY A 101 10.11 8.95 12.08
C GLY A 101 9.44 8.22 13.24
N ARG A 102 10.29 7.58 14.06
CA ARG A 102 10.23 7.54 15.52
C ARG A 102 10.68 8.88 16.09
#